data_AF-A0A2N7B5A2-F1
#
_entry.id   AF-A0A2N7B5A2-F1
#
_cell.length_a   1.000
_cell.length_b   1.000
_cell.length_c   1.000
_cell.angle_alpha   90.00
_cell.angle_beta   90.00
_cell.angle_gamma   90.00
#
_symmetry.space_group_name_H-M   'P 1'
#
loop_
_entity.id
_entity.type
_entity.pdbx_description
1 polymer ?
#
loop_
_entity_poly.entity_id
_entity_poly.type
_entity_poly.pdbx_seq_one_letter_code
_entity_poly.pdbx_strand_id
1 'polypeptide(L)'
;MKKKIKLKFTDFYSKKSHDFLYFKALIESAYEIEDSEQPDFVFYSMFGDDYLKYDCVKIFYTGENVRPNFNICDYAFGFDWMSFEDRYHRLPIYKIWPKFNEVLNLPLLQSKDLVNRKFCNFIYSNASASSERGNFFDALQTYKPVESAGRYKNNVGYLVDDKLAYMSQFKYSIAFENVSSNGYTTEKILDAKLAGTVPIYWGNKCISKELNPKSFINCHDFENFSEVIRHIDQLEKNEKDYLTMLNEPLFINNRIPDYLEDQSLIRFLSNIFNQGPVLSRRRCGLLFEKKVETELINYHKIRSSPVSYFNYMTSKVFAKANRFLVRPNSMAPKIIG
;
A
#
# COMPACT_ATOMS: atom_id res chain seq x y z
N MET A 1 -6.64 35.33 -5.00
CA MET A 1 -7.74 34.41 -5.39
C MET A 1 -7.12 33.14 -5.95
N LYS A 2 -7.64 31.96 -5.61
CA LYS A 2 -7.16 30.69 -6.16
C LYS A 2 -7.58 30.59 -7.63
N LYS A 3 -6.75 29.98 -8.48
CA LYS A 3 -7.11 29.72 -9.89
C LYS A 3 -8.20 28.64 -9.91
N LYS A 4 -9.29 28.87 -10.65
CA LYS A 4 -10.35 27.89 -10.85
C LYS A 4 -9.93 26.84 -11.89
N ILE A 5 -10.17 25.57 -11.61
CA ILE A 5 -9.88 24.44 -12.51
C ILE A 5 -11.09 23.50 -12.61
N LYS A 6 -11.38 22.96 -13.80
CA LYS A 6 -12.40 21.93 -13.99
C LYS A 6 -11.79 20.55 -13.76
N LEU A 7 -11.92 20.04 -12.55
CA LEU A 7 -11.29 18.80 -12.12
C LEU A 7 -12.35 17.83 -11.59
N LYS A 8 -12.35 16.61 -12.13
CA LYS A 8 -13.23 15.54 -11.65
C LYS A 8 -12.42 14.43 -11.00
N PHE A 9 -12.87 13.97 -9.85
CA PHE A 9 -12.34 12.78 -9.18
C PHE A 9 -13.19 11.56 -9.51
N THR A 10 -12.58 10.48 -9.95
CA THR A 10 -13.28 9.22 -10.26
C THR A 10 -12.53 7.99 -9.74
N ASP A 11 -13.20 6.85 -9.65
CA ASP A 11 -12.56 5.52 -9.48
C ASP A 11 -11.70 5.33 -8.21
N PHE A 12 -11.81 6.23 -7.23
CA PHE A 12 -11.33 6.02 -5.87
C PHE A 12 -12.24 5.02 -5.14
N TYR A 13 -11.67 4.26 -4.20
CA TYR A 13 -12.44 3.26 -3.44
C TYR A 13 -13.67 3.88 -2.76
N SER A 14 -13.55 5.10 -2.24
CA SER A 14 -14.65 5.86 -1.65
C SER A 14 -14.32 7.35 -1.59
N LYS A 15 -15.32 8.23 -1.60
CA LYS A 15 -15.13 9.67 -1.28
C LYS A 15 -14.71 9.91 0.19
N LYS A 16 -14.62 8.86 1.00
CA LYS A 16 -14.14 8.89 2.39
C LYS A 16 -12.75 8.25 2.56
N SER A 17 -12.14 7.71 1.50
CA SER A 17 -10.82 7.11 1.63
C SER A 17 -9.74 8.19 1.84
N HIS A 18 -8.67 7.83 2.55
CA HIS A 18 -7.62 8.79 2.94
C HIS A 18 -6.96 9.46 1.73
N ASP A 19 -6.73 8.70 0.66
CA ASP A 19 -6.16 9.19 -0.60
C ASP A 19 -7.04 10.23 -1.29
N PHE A 20 -8.33 9.95 -1.44
CA PHE A 20 -9.28 10.90 -2.00
C PHE A 20 -9.30 12.20 -1.19
N LEU A 21 -9.46 12.09 0.14
CA LEU A 21 -9.54 13.25 1.02
C LEU A 21 -8.23 14.06 1.02
N TYR A 22 -7.09 13.38 1.02
CA TYR A 22 -5.77 14.00 0.97
C TYR A 22 -5.58 14.78 -0.33
N PHE A 23 -5.79 14.17 -1.49
CA PHE A 23 -5.60 14.86 -2.77
C PHE A 23 -6.59 16.00 -2.97
N LYS A 24 -7.85 15.80 -2.55
CA LYS A 24 -8.85 16.87 -2.56
C LYS A 24 -8.37 18.07 -1.74
N ALA A 25 -7.97 17.86 -0.49
CA ALA A 25 -7.46 18.92 0.38
C ALA A 25 -6.18 19.57 -0.16
N LEU A 26 -5.24 18.77 -0.68
CA LEU A 26 -3.98 19.24 -1.25
C LEU A 26 -4.23 20.15 -2.46
N ILE A 27 -5.12 19.76 -3.37
CA ILE A 27 -5.46 20.57 -4.55
C ILE A 27 -6.25 21.81 -4.15
N GLU A 28 -7.25 21.66 -3.27
CA GLU A 28 -8.03 22.78 -2.74
C GLU A 28 -7.16 23.79 -1.98
N SER A 29 -5.98 23.41 -1.48
CA SER A 29 -5.04 24.34 -0.85
C SER A 29 -4.52 25.42 -1.83
N ALA A 30 -4.40 25.11 -3.12
CA ALA A 30 -3.82 25.98 -4.15
C ALA A 30 -4.83 26.40 -5.24
N TYR A 31 -5.90 25.64 -5.46
CA TYR A 31 -6.86 25.81 -6.55
C TYR A 31 -8.30 25.83 -6.04
N GLU A 32 -9.20 26.43 -6.83
CA GLU A 32 -10.64 26.27 -6.66
C GLU A 32 -11.12 25.18 -7.62
N ILE A 33 -11.75 24.13 -7.10
CA ILE A 33 -12.21 22.99 -7.89
C ILE A 33 -13.64 23.23 -8.38
N GLU A 34 -13.83 23.25 -9.70
CA GLU A 34 -15.12 23.16 -10.36
C GLU A 34 -15.38 21.69 -10.74
N ASP A 35 -16.34 21.05 -10.07
CA ASP A 35 -16.83 19.73 -10.49
C ASP A 35 -17.70 19.90 -11.73
N SER A 36 -17.29 19.30 -12.85
CA SER A 36 -17.90 19.48 -14.16
C SER A 36 -18.07 18.15 -14.88
N GLU A 37 -19.19 18.00 -15.60
CA GLU A 37 -19.39 16.86 -16.52
C GLU A 37 -18.53 16.95 -17.79
N GLN A 38 -17.90 18.09 -18.03
CA GLN A 38 -16.90 18.30 -19.09
C GLN A 38 -15.58 18.78 -18.46
N PRO A 39 -14.88 17.91 -17.70
CA PRO A 39 -13.68 18.31 -16.98
C PRO A 39 -12.48 18.48 -17.90
N ASP A 40 -11.62 19.45 -17.58
CA ASP A 40 -10.32 19.63 -18.22
C ASP A 40 -9.30 18.58 -17.72
N PHE A 41 -9.49 18.12 -16.48
CA PHE A 41 -8.63 17.17 -15.80
C PHE A 41 -9.47 16.11 -15.08
N VAL A 42 -9.04 14.86 -15.15
CA VAL A 42 -9.56 13.76 -14.34
C VAL A 42 -8.46 13.24 -13.44
N PHE A 43 -8.71 13.23 -12.13
CA PHE A 43 -7.89 12.54 -11.15
C PHE A 43 -8.57 11.22 -10.81
N TYR A 44 -7.91 10.10 -11.06
CA TYR A 44 -8.54 8.80 -10.91
C TYR A 44 -7.67 7.76 -10.22
N SER A 45 -8.34 6.71 -9.72
CA SER A 45 -7.70 5.51 -9.18
C SER A 45 -8.17 4.24 -9.89
N MET A 46 -7.82 3.07 -9.37
CA MET A 46 -7.98 1.79 -10.07
C MET A 46 -9.28 1.04 -9.74
N PHE A 47 -10.17 1.60 -8.92
CA PHE A 47 -11.35 0.88 -8.40
C PHE A 47 -12.58 0.96 -9.32
N GLY A 48 -12.42 1.55 -10.51
CA GLY A 48 -13.47 1.69 -11.50
C GLY A 48 -12.90 2.05 -12.87
N ASP A 49 -13.82 2.30 -13.80
CA ASP A 49 -13.54 2.55 -15.20
C ASP A 49 -14.17 3.89 -15.68
N ASP A 50 -14.63 4.75 -14.76
CA ASP A 50 -15.33 6.00 -15.07
C ASP A 50 -14.43 7.04 -15.75
N TYR A 51 -13.14 7.04 -15.42
CA TYR A 51 -12.14 7.91 -16.06
C TYR A 51 -12.08 7.74 -17.59
N LEU A 52 -12.50 6.58 -18.13
CA LEU A 52 -12.54 6.30 -19.57
C LEU A 52 -13.65 7.07 -20.30
N LYS A 53 -14.63 7.63 -19.59
CA LYS A 53 -15.71 8.44 -20.17
C LYS A 53 -15.24 9.83 -20.62
N TYR A 54 -14.07 10.27 -20.15
CA TYR A 54 -13.60 11.64 -20.33
C TYR A 54 -12.38 11.69 -21.26
N ASP A 55 -12.48 12.51 -22.30
CA ASP A 55 -11.40 12.77 -23.25
C ASP A 55 -10.59 14.02 -22.86
N CYS A 56 -9.93 13.96 -21.71
CA CYS A 56 -9.17 15.08 -21.14
C CYS A 56 -7.83 14.62 -20.53
N VAL A 57 -7.15 15.50 -19.80
CA VAL A 57 -5.89 15.17 -19.12
C VAL A 57 -6.16 14.22 -17.96
N LYS A 58 -5.50 13.07 -17.92
CA LYS A 58 -5.72 12.02 -16.92
C LYS A 58 -4.54 11.92 -15.95
N ILE A 59 -4.82 12.04 -14.65
CA ILE A 59 -3.85 11.97 -13.55
C ILE A 59 -4.18 10.75 -12.69
N PHE A 60 -3.27 9.78 -12.64
CA PHE A 60 -3.48 8.52 -11.93
C PHE A 60 -2.85 8.51 -10.54
N TYR A 61 -3.53 7.91 -9.56
CA TYR A 61 -2.93 7.48 -8.29
C TYR A 61 -3.59 6.21 -7.79
N THR A 62 -2.82 5.36 -7.11
CA THR A 62 -3.40 4.31 -6.26
C THR A 62 -2.49 3.97 -5.09
N GLY A 63 -3.12 3.54 -3.99
CA GLY A 63 -2.45 2.91 -2.85
C GLY A 63 -2.16 1.42 -3.04
N GLU A 64 -2.66 0.83 -4.12
CA GLU A 64 -2.43 -0.59 -4.46
C GLU A 64 -1.10 -0.78 -5.19
N ASN A 65 -0.58 -2.02 -5.19
CA ASN A 65 0.66 -2.34 -5.89
C ASN A 65 0.44 -2.49 -7.42
N VAL A 66 0.07 -1.38 -8.07
CA VAL A 66 -0.22 -1.30 -9.52
C VAL A 66 0.61 -0.19 -10.15
N ARG A 67 1.13 -0.44 -11.36
CA ARG A 67 1.92 0.52 -12.12
C ARG A 67 1.00 1.42 -12.95
N PRO A 68 1.31 2.72 -13.08
CA PRO A 68 0.56 3.58 -13.98
C PRO A 68 0.67 3.10 -15.44
N ASN A 69 -0.45 3.11 -16.16
CA ASN A 69 -0.46 2.87 -17.60
C ASN A 69 -0.39 4.21 -18.34
N PHE A 70 0.82 4.63 -18.73
CA PHE A 70 1.05 5.91 -19.40
C PHE A 70 0.54 6.00 -20.85
N ASN A 71 0.01 4.90 -21.41
CA ASN A 71 -0.79 4.97 -22.64
C ASN A 71 -2.19 5.57 -22.37
N ILE A 72 -2.60 5.62 -21.10
CA ILE A 72 -3.94 6.01 -20.65
C ILE A 72 -3.91 7.22 -19.73
N CYS A 73 -2.98 7.29 -18.77
CA CYS A 73 -2.77 8.50 -18.00
C CYS A 73 -1.71 9.41 -18.63
N ASP A 74 -1.92 10.72 -18.55
CA ASP A 74 -0.93 11.72 -18.89
C ASP A 74 0.11 11.86 -17.77
N TYR A 75 -0.34 11.81 -16.50
CA TYR A 75 0.51 11.91 -15.31
C TYR A 75 0.15 10.84 -14.29
N ALA A 76 1.10 10.51 -13.41
CA ALA A 76 0.83 9.59 -12.34
C ALA A 76 1.65 9.84 -11.07
N PHE A 77 1.04 9.47 -9.95
CA PHE A 77 1.71 9.22 -8.69
C PHE A 77 1.81 7.71 -8.45
N GLY A 78 2.91 7.23 -7.87
CA GLY A 78 3.07 5.79 -7.60
C GLY A 78 4.21 5.42 -6.65
N PHE A 79 4.48 4.12 -6.55
CA PHE A 79 5.47 3.54 -5.61
C PHE A 79 6.86 3.36 -6.20
N ASP A 80 6.95 3.16 -7.51
CA ASP A 80 8.19 2.75 -8.18
C ASP A 80 9.26 3.84 -8.11
N TRP A 81 10.51 3.40 -7.95
CA TRP A 81 11.70 4.22 -8.11
C TRP A 81 11.99 4.42 -9.59
N MET A 82 11.23 5.31 -10.23
CA MET A 82 11.40 5.66 -11.64
C MET A 82 11.33 7.17 -11.86
N SER A 83 11.90 7.60 -12.98
CA SER A 83 11.68 8.92 -13.55
C SER A 83 11.03 8.75 -14.92
N PHE A 84 10.07 9.62 -15.25
CA PHE A 84 9.48 9.65 -16.58
C PHE A 84 9.13 11.10 -16.90
N GLU A 85 10.11 11.84 -17.43
CA GLU A 85 9.97 13.26 -17.73
C GLU A 85 9.30 14.02 -16.57
N ASP A 86 8.32 14.86 -16.87
CA ASP A 86 7.44 15.54 -15.92
C ASP A 86 6.15 14.76 -15.64
N ARG A 87 6.04 13.50 -16.10
CA ARG A 87 4.83 12.69 -16.06
C ARG A 87 4.66 11.87 -14.78
N TYR A 88 5.71 11.69 -13.98
CA TYR A 88 5.68 10.82 -12.82
C TYR A 88 6.24 11.46 -11.56
N HIS A 89 5.53 11.28 -10.45
CA HIS A 89 5.99 11.67 -9.12
C HIS A 89 5.83 10.51 -8.13
N ARG A 90 6.91 10.10 -7.48
CA ARG A 90 6.84 9.02 -6.49
C ARG A 90 6.12 9.48 -5.22
N LEU A 91 5.07 8.76 -4.82
CA LEU A 91 4.28 9.03 -3.63
C LEU A 91 3.73 7.72 -3.03
N PRO A 92 4.47 7.05 -2.14
CA PRO A 92 3.98 5.89 -1.42
C PRO A 92 2.83 6.26 -0.46
N ILE A 93 1.90 5.32 -0.24
CA ILE A 93 0.69 5.56 0.56
C ILE A 93 0.98 5.98 2.02
N TYR A 94 2.12 5.59 2.61
CA TYR A 94 2.44 6.01 3.97
C TYR A 94 2.49 7.54 4.14
N LYS A 95 2.82 8.30 3.08
CA LYS A 95 2.86 9.78 3.13
C LYS A 95 1.47 10.40 3.30
N ILE A 96 0.46 9.76 2.73
CA ILE A 96 -0.92 10.24 2.77
C ILE A 96 -1.71 9.63 3.93
N TRP A 97 -1.08 8.75 4.70
CA TRP A 97 -1.68 8.11 5.85
C TRP A 97 -1.87 9.10 7.00
N PRO A 98 -2.94 8.98 7.80
CA PRO A 98 -3.13 9.82 8.98
C PRO A 98 -1.92 9.78 9.90
N LYS A 99 -1.66 10.91 10.57
CA LYS A 99 -0.56 11.07 11.53
C LYS A 99 0.85 10.92 10.96
N PHE A 100 1.01 10.93 9.62
CA PHE A 100 2.31 10.83 8.97
C PHE A 100 3.37 11.78 9.58
N ASN A 101 3.02 13.06 9.77
CA ASN A 101 3.95 14.06 10.31
C ASN A 101 4.28 13.86 11.80
N GLU A 102 3.46 13.12 12.56
CA GLU A 102 3.70 12.85 13.99
C GLU A 102 4.93 11.96 14.19
N VAL A 103 5.33 11.17 13.18
CA VAL A 103 6.46 10.25 13.27
C VAL A 103 7.81 10.94 13.49
N LEU A 104 7.92 12.23 13.14
CA LEU A 104 9.14 13.02 13.33
C LEU A 104 9.33 13.48 14.78
N ASN A 105 8.25 13.51 15.57
CA ASN A 105 8.21 14.10 16.90
C ASN A 105 7.78 13.06 17.97
N LEU A 106 8.10 11.79 17.73
CA LEU A 106 7.78 10.74 18.70
C LEU A 106 8.60 10.92 19.98
N PRO A 107 7.99 10.79 21.17
CA PRO A 107 8.70 10.89 22.42
C PRO A 107 9.70 9.74 22.57
N LEU A 108 10.83 10.01 23.22
CA LEU A 108 11.76 8.95 23.60
C LEU A 108 11.14 8.04 24.64
N LEU A 109 11.23 6.74 24.40
CA LEU A 109 10.65 5.66 25.16
C LEU A 109 11.76 5.05 26.05
N GLN A 110 11.69 5.30 27.36
CA GLN A 110 12.80 5.04 28.32
C GLN A 110 12.42 4.16 29.54
N SER A 111 11.14 3.80 29.74
CA SER A 111 10.69 3.13 30.97
C SER A 111 10.77 1.60 30.93
N LYS A 112 10.97 0.99 32.11
CA LYS A 112 10.89 -0.47 32.32
C LYS A 112 9.51 -1.05 31.95
N ASP A 113 8.47 -0.24 31.93
CA ASP A 113 7.13 -0.70 31.53
C ASP A 113 7.06 -1.04 30.03
N LEU A 114 7.94 -0.43 29.22
CA LEU A 114 8.00 -0.70 27.78
C LEU A 114 8.60 -2.07 27.44
N VAL A 115 9.48 -2.59 28.31
CA VAL A 115 10.05 -3.94 28.14
C VAL A 115 9.12 -5.04 28.66
N ASN A 116 8.19 -4.69 29.55
CA ASN A 116 7.17 -5.61 30.08
C ASN A 116 5.90 -5.69 29.22
N ARG A 117 5.92 -5.07 28.04
CA ARG A 117 4.85 -5.18 27.04
C ARG A 117 4.72 -6.60 26.51
N LYS A 118 3.54 -6.88 25.96
CA LYS A 118 3.28 -8.13 25.24
C LYS A 118 4.28 -8.30 24.09
N PHE A 119 4.52 -9.52 23.66
CA PHE A 119 5.60 -9.79 22.71
C PHE A 119 5.36 -9.13 21.34
N CYS A 120 4.42 -9.66 20.56
CA CYS A 120 4.21 -9.22 19.19
C CYS A 120 2.74 -9.26 18.81
N ASN A 121 2.30 -8.30 17.99
CA ASN A 121 0.96 -8.30 17.40
C ASN A 121 0.98 -8.57 15.88
N PHE A 122 -0.15 -9.10 15.40
CA PHE A 122 -0.41 -9.43 14.00
C PHE A 122 -1.85 -9.05 13.60
N ILE A 123 -2.03 -7.85 13.04
CA ILE A 123 -3.36 -7.28 12.77
C ILE A 123 -3.62 -7.24 11.26
N TYR A 124 -4.17 -8.33 10.72
CA TYR A 124 -4.46 -8.46 9.29
C TYR A 124 -5.83 -9.05 9.03
N SER A 125 -6.48 -8.61 7.96
CA SER A 125 -7.77 -9.15 7.51
C SER A 125 -7.71 -9.85 6.16
N ASN A 126 -6.66 -9.60 5.37
CA ASN A 126 -6.50 -10.17 4.03
C ASN A 126 -5.73 -11.50 4.07
N ALA A 127 -6.44 -12.60 3.85
CA ALA A 127 -5.88 -13.95 3.73
C ALA A 127 -5.26 -14.24 2.36
N SER A 128 -5.51 -13.41 1.35
CA SER A 128 -5.02 -13.56 -0.03
C SER A 128 -3.66 -12.89 -0.27
N ALA A 129 -3.00 -12.42 0.79
CA ALA A 129 -1.65 -11.90 0.71
C ALA A 129 -0.63 -13.01 0.44
N SER A 130 0.60 -12.61 0.16
CA SER A 130 1.76 -13.49 0.04
C SER A 130 1.86 -14.43 1.24
N SER A 131 2.18 -15.70 0.97
CA SER A 131 2.27 -16.74 2.00
C SER A 131 3.26 -16.40 3.12
N GLU A 132 4.28 -15.59 2.83
CA GLU A 132 5.32 -15.11 3.72
C GLU A 132 4.75 -14.47 4.99
N ARG A 133 3.63 -13.75 4.87
CA ARG A 133 2.94 -13.16 6.02
C ARG A 133 2.43 -14.23 6.98
N GLY A 134 1.76 -15.25 6.46
CA GLY A 134 1.24 -16.37 7.26
C GLY A 134 2.38 -17.25 7.80
N ASN A 135 3.37 -17.56 6.96
CA ASN A 135 4.52 -18.38 7.29
C ASN A 135 5.36 -17.73 8.40
N PHE A 136 5.61 -16.42 8.34
CA PHE A 136 6.34 -15.72 9.38
C PHE A 136 5.57 -15.68 10.69
N PHE A 137 4.26 -15.41 10.65
CA PHE A 137 3.40 -15.48 11.84
C PHE A 137 3.48 -16.86 12.49
N ASP A 138 3.33 -17.94 11.71
CA ASP A 138 3.35 -19.31 12.23
C ASP A 138 4.73 -19.65 12.82
N ALA A 139 5.82 -19.26 12.15
CA ALA A 139 7.18 -19.46 12.65
C ALA A 139 7.42 -18.68 13.96
N LEU A 140 7.04 -17.42 14.02
CA LEU A 140 7.23 -16.57 15.21
C LEU A 140 6.37 -17.06 16.39
N GLN A 141 5.15 -17.55 16.12
CA GLN A 141 4.25 -18.13 17.12
C GLN A 141 4.85 -19.35 17.83
N THR A 142 5.73 -20.13 17.17
CA THR A 142 6.44 -21.26 17.81
C THR A 142 7.53 -20.81 18.77
N TYR A 143 8.08 -19.61 18.59
CA TYR A 143 9.10 -19.03 19.45
C TYR A 143 8.48 -18.41 20.71
N LYS A 144 7.48 -17.53 20.53
CA LYS A 144 6.78 -16.84 21.63
C LYS A 144 5.39 -16.39 21.17
N PRO A 145 4.36 -16.38 22.05
CA PRO A 145 3.00 -16.05 21.64
C PRO A 145 2.86 -14.68 20.94
N VAL A 146 2.31 -14.69 19.74
CA VAL A 146 1.94 -13.55 18.91
C VAL A 146 0.42 -13.40 18.95
N GLU A 147 -0.07 -12.22 19.32
CA GLU A 147 -1.51 -11.95 19.33
C GLU A 147 -1.98 -11.47 17.96
N SER A 148 -2.99 -12.14 17.42
CA SER A 148 -3.67 -11.74 16.20
C SER A 148 -5.09 -11.28 16.47
N ALA A 149 -5.32 -9.99 16.25
CA ALA A 149 -6.60 -9.31 16.47
C ALA A 149 -7.28 -8.83 15.17
N GLY A 150 -6.77 -9.24 14.00
CA GLY A 150 -7.43 -9.04 12.71
C GLY A 150 -8.35 -10.21 12.34
N ARG A 151 -8.95 -10.22 11.14
CA ARG A 151 -9.76 -11.37 10.68
C ARG A 151 -8.93 -12.59 10.30
N TYR A 152 -7.68 -12.39 9.88
CA TYR A 152 -6.80 -13.45 9.41
C TYR A 152 -5.96 -13.99 10.58
N LYS A 153 -6.02 -15.31 10.80
CA LYS A 153 -5.33 -16.02 11.89
C LYS A 153 -5.64 -15.48 13.30
N ASN A 154 -6.83 -14.92 13.50
CA ASN A 154 -7.27 -14.41 14.80
C ASN A 154 -7.12 -15.46 15.91
N ASN A 155 -6.52 -15.09 17.03
CA ASN A 155 -6.34 -15.96 18.19
C ASN A 155 -6.67 -15.28 19.53
N VAL A 156 -7.19 -14.06 19.50
CA VAL A 156 -7.60 -13.31 20.71
C VAL A 156 -9.11 -13.34 20.96
N GLY A 157 -9.90 -13.80 19.98
CA GLY A 157 -11.35 -13.98 20.12
C GLY A 157 -12.20 -12.74 19.82
N TYR A 158 -11.58 -11.63 19.43
CA TYR A 158 -12.27 -10.39 19.03
C TYR A 158 -11.50 -9.67 17.91
N LEU A 159 -12.18 -8.74 17.25
CA LEU A 159 -11.56 -7.82 16.29
C LEU A 159 -11.21 -6.52 17.01
N VAL A 160 -9.99 -6.03 16.80
CA VAL A 160 -9.57 -4.75 17.37
C VAL A 160 -10.20 -3.58 16.61
N ASP A 161 -10.74 -2.61 17.35
CA ASP A 161 -11.27 -1.36 16.80
C ASP A 161 -10.18 -0.29 16.70
N ASP A 162 -9.52 0.06 17.83
CA ASP A 162 -8.39 1.00 17.84
C ASP A 162 -7.06 0.25 17.65
N LYS A 163 -6.63 0.20 16.38
CA LYS A 163 -5.40 -0.47 15.96
C LYS A 163 -4.17 0.09 16.70
N LEU A 164 -4.01 1.41 16.79
CA LEU A 164 -2.80 2.01 17.37
C LEU A 164 -2.73 1.80 18.89
N ALA A 165 -3.85 1.98 19.59
CA ALA A 165 -3.93 1.74 21.04
C ALA A 165 -3.72 0.26 21.41
N TYR A 166 -4.12 -0.66 20.53
CA TYR A 166 -3.83 -2.07 20.73
C TYR A 166 -2.34 -2.37 20.48
N MET A 167 -1.78 -1.88 19.37
CA MET A 167 -0.37 -2.08 19.03
C MET A 167 0.58 -1.54 20.12
N SER A 168 0.24 -0.43 20.78
CA SER A 168 1.10 0.19 21.79
C SER A 168 1.39 -0.69 23.01
N GLN A 169 0.57 -1.72 23.24
CA GLN A 169 0.74 -2.72 24.30
C GLN A 169 1.81 -3.78 23.99
N PHE A 170 2.43 -3.73 22.81
CA PHE A 170 3.37 -4.75 22.32
C PHE A 170 4.78 -4.20 22.10
N LYS A 171 5.78 -5.07 22.21
CA LYS A 171 7.17 -4.74 21.89
C LYS A 171 7.41 -4.64 20.39
N TYR A 172 6.81 -5.56 19.62
CA TYR A 172 6.96 -5.66 18.17
C TYR A 172 5.61 -5.66 17.45
N SER A 173 5.63 -5.23 16.19
CA SER A 173 4.50 -5.36 15.26
C SER A 173 4.97 -5.99 13.96
N ILE A 174 4.29 -7.05 13.50
CA ILE A 174 4.53 -7.58 12.15
C ILE A 174 3.95 -6.58 11.14
N ALA A 175 4.82 -5.91 10.38
CA ALA A 175 4.50 -4.87 9.42
C ALA A 175 4.73 -5.35 7.96
N PHE A 176 4.19 -6.51 7.61
CA PHE A 176 4.37 -7.16 6.32
C PHE A 176 3.39 -6.64 5.26
N GLU A 177 3.91 -6.32 4.09
CA GLU A 177 3.09 -5.97 2.93
C GLU A 177 2.29 -7.14 2.39
N ASN A 178 1.27 -6.83 1.58
CA ASN A 178 0.45 -7.87 0.96
C ASN A 178 1.25 -8.71 -0.03
N VAL A 179 2.25 -8.10 -0.67
CA VAL A 179 3.13 -8.69 -1.67
C VAL A 179 4.49 -8.00 -1.60
N SER A 180 5.56 -8.70 -1.99
CA SER A 180 6.88 -8.08 -2.11
C SER A 180 7.03 -7.41 -3.47
N SER A 181 7.38 -6.12 -3.47
CA SER A 181 7.69 -5.36 -4.67
C SER A 181 8.57 -4.17 -4.31
N ASN A 182 9.56 -3.87 -5.15
CA ASN A 182 10.43 -2.72 -4.95
C ASN A 182 9.61 -1.42 -4.90
N GLY A 183 9.90 -0.56 -3.94
CA GLY A 183 9.22 0.72 -3.74
C GLY A 183 7.85 0.66 -3.07
N TYR A 184 7.23 -0.53 -2.94
CA TYR A 184 5.88 -0.70 -2.37
C TYR A 184 5.92 -0.78 -0.84
N THR A 185 5.98 0.40 -0.21
CA THR A 185 5.88 0.55 1.25
C THR A 185 4.59 1.27 1.59
N THR A 186 3.85 0.73 2.54
CA THR A 186 2.53 1.23 2.93
C THR A 186 2.48 1.71 4.38
N GLU A 187 1.28 1.97 4.88
CA GLU A 187 1.04 2.45 6.24
C GLU A 187 1.57 1.54 7.35
N LYS A 188 1.78 0.25 7.07
CA LYS A 188 1.99 -0.78 8.11
C LYS A 188 3.21 -0.50 8.98
N ILE A 189 4.31 -0.06 8.37
CA ILE A 189 5.52 0.30 9.11
C ILE A 189 5.36 1.63 9.87
N LEU A 190 4.60 2.58 9.29
CA LEU A 190 4.28 3.84 9.94
C LEU A 190 3.40 3.62 11.18
N ASP A 191 2.33 2.83 11.08
CA ASP A 191 1.46 2.47 12.20
C ASP A 191 2.26 1.81 13.33
N ALA A 192 3.17 0.88 13.00
CA ALA A 192 4.04 0.22 13.97
C ALA A 192 4.91 1.23 14.73
N LYS A 193 5.46 2.21 14.01
CA LYS A 193 6.28 3.25 14.62
C LYS A 193 5.46 4.22 15.46
N LEU A 194 4.31 4.67 14.97
CA LEU A 194 3.39 5.56 15.69
C LEU A 194 2.87 4.93 16.99
N ALA A 195 2.67 3.61 17.00
CA ALA A 195 2.30 2.85 18.19
C ALA A 195 3.46 2.66 19.19
N GLY A 196 4.68 3.12 18.88
CA GLY A 196 5.85 2.91 19.74
C GLY A 196 6.27 1.45 19.82
N THR A 197 6.19 0.72 18.70
CA THR A 197 6.65 -0.68 18.59
C THR A 197 7.81 -0.78 17.62
N VAL A 198 8.65 -1.82 17.76
CA VAL A 198 9.66 -2.14 16.75
C VAL A 198 8.97 -2.85 15.58
N PRO A 199 8.98 -2.30 14.35
CA PRO A 199 8.40 -2.97 13.20
C PRO A 199 9.26 -4.16 12.77
N ILE A 200 8.63 -5.30 12.50
CA ILE A 200 9.25 -6.43 11.79
C ILE A 200 8.72 -6.38 10.36
N TYR A 201 9.56 -5.99 9.40
CA TYR A 201 9.14 -5.58 8.07
C TYR A 201 9.54 -6.58 6.98
N TRP A 202 8.61 -6.83 6.06
CA TRP A 202 8.84 -7.52 4.79
C TRP A 202 7.89 -6.95 3.73
N GLY A 203 8.37 -6.83 2.49
CA GLY A 203 7.61 -6.22 1.40
C GLY A 203 8.52 -5.55 0.38
N ASN A 204 8.79 -4.26 0.56
CA ASN A 204 9.75 -3.51 -0.25
C ASN A 204 11.20 -3.92 0.05
N LYS A 205 11.86 -4.60 -0.90
CA LYS A 205 13.26 -5.04 -0.78
C LYS A 205 14.25 -3.87 -0.69
N CYS A 206 13.86 -2.70 -1.14
CA CYS A 206 14.69 -1.49 -1.14
C CYS A 206 14.22 -0.46 -0.10
N ILE A 207 13.53 -0.88 0.97
CA ILE A 207 12.98 0.02 1.99
C ILE A 207 14.06 0.90 2.66
N SER A 208 15.29 0.39 2.79
CA SER A 208 16.43 1.13 3.34
C SER A 208 16.87 2.32 2.48
N LYS A 209 16.33 2.50 1.26
CA LYS A 209 16.52 3.72 0.46
C LYS A 209 15.68 4.90 0.96
N GLU A 210 14.61 4.64 1.70
CA GLU A 210 13.65 5.67 2.13
C GLU A 210 13.52 5.77 3.65
N LEU A 211 13.72 4.67 4.38
CA LEU A 211 13.60 4.63 5.84
C LEU A 211 14.93 4.25 6.49
N ASN A 212 15.11 4.66 7.74
CA ASN A 212 16.29 4.37 8.55
C ASN A 212 16.33 2.87 8.90
N PRO A 213 17.29 2.09 8.39
CA PRO A 213 17.35 0.64 8.63
C PRO A 213 17.61 0.28 10.10
N LYS A 214 18.03 1.24 10.94
CA LYS A 214 18.20 1.03 12.38
C LYS A 214 16.89 1.08 13.17
N SER A 215 15.78 1.48 12.54
CA SER A 215 14.50 1.72 13.21
C SER A 215 13.50 0.56 13.12
N PHE A 216 13.86 -0.51 12.40
CA PHE A 216 13.03 -1.69 12.19
C PHE A 216 13.89 -2.93 11.89
N ILE A 217 13.28 -4.11 12.02
CA ILE A 217 13.90 -5.38 11.62
C ILE A 217 13.51 -5.66 10.17
N ASN A 218 14.46 -5.54 9.25
CA ASN A 218 14.22 -5.82 7.83
C ASN A 218 14.41 -7.31 7.54
N CYS A 219 13.34 -8.05 7.27
CA CYS A 219 13.44 -9.48 6.97
C CYS A 219 14.25 -9.79 5.70
N HIS A 220 14.43 -8.82 4.80
CA HIS A 220 15.25 -9.01 3.59
C HIS A 220 16.77 -8.99 3.85
N ASP A 221 17.20 -8.58 5.05
CA ASP A 221 18.61 -8.60 5.44
C ASP A 221 19.07 -9.98 5.95
N PHE A 222 18.15 -10.96 6.00
CA PHE A 222 18.37 -12.30 6.52
C PHE A 222 18.09 -13.35 5.46
N GLU A 223 18.80 -14.48 5.52
CA GLU A 223 18.63 -15.58 4.56
C GLU A 223 17.24 -16.24 4.67
N ASN A 224 16.68 -16.30 5.88
CA ASN A 224 15.41 -16.95 6.16
C ASN A 224 14.80 -16.47 7.49
N PHE A 225 13.55 -16.84 7.75
CA PHE A 225 12.82 -16.40 8.95
C PHE A 225 13.40 -16.95 10.28
N SER A 226 14.12 -18.07 10.26
CA SER A 226 14.78 -18.57 11.47
C SER A 226 15.89 -17.63 11.93
N GLU A 227 16.62 -17.03 10.99
CA GLU A 227 17.63 -16.00 11.27
C GLU A 227 16.99 -14.71 11.81
N VAL A 228 15.83 -14.31 11.26
CA VAL A 228 15.06 -13.18 11.79
C VAL A 228 14.64 -13.44 13.24
N ILE A 229 14.12 -14.64 13.54
CA ILE A 229 13.72 -15.02 14.90
C ILE A 229 14.94 -15.04 15.84
N ARG A 230 16.10 -15.52 15.39
CA ARG A 230 17.35 -15.48 16.17
C ARG A 230 17.76 -14.04 16.48
N HIS A 231 17.63 -13.12 15.54
CA HIS A 231 17.92 -11.71 15.78
C HIS A 231 16.94 -11.09 16.78
N ILE A 232 15.64 -11.41 16.68
CA ILE A 232 14.63 -10.99 17.67
C ILE A 232 14.98 -11.53 19.07
N ASP A 233 15.42 -12.79 19.18
CA ASP A 233 15.84 -13.38 20.45
C ASP A 233 17.05 -12.68 21.07
N GLN A 234 18.01 -12.25 20.24
CA GLN A 234 19.16 -11.45 20.69
C GLN A 234 18.70 -10.07 21.23
N LEU A 235 17.79 -9.39 20.53
CA LEU A 235 17.22 -8.11 20.99
C LEU A 235 16.40 -8.26 22.27
N GLU A 236 15.62 -9.33 22.43
CA GLU A 236 14.86 -9.61 23.66
C GLU A 236 15.77 -9.79 24.88
N LYS A 237 16.98 -10.33 24.68
CA LYS A 237 17.98 -10.54 25.74
C LYS A 237 18.80 -9.29 26.05
N ASN A 238 18.81 -8.29 25.16
CA ASN A 238 19.54 -7.04 25.34
C ASN A 238 18.58 -5.83 25.29
N GLU A 239 18.08 -5.45 26.46
CA GLU A 239 17.19 -4.29 26.64
C GLU A 239 17.76 -3.00 26.01
N LYS A 240 19.07 -2.77 26.11
CA LYS A 240 19.71 -1.58 25.55
C LYS A 240 19.61 -1.55 24.02
N ASP A 241 19.84 -2.68 23.36
CA ASP A 241 19.78 -2.76 21.90
C ASP A 241 18.33 -2.64 21.42
N TYR A 242 17.38 -3.28 22.11
CA TYR A 242 15.95 -3.13 21.85
C TYR A 242 15.50 -1.66 21.98
N LEU A 243 15.84 -0.99 23.08
CA LEU A 243 15.48 0.41 23.30
C LEU A 243 16.15 1.34 22.29
N THR A 244 17.38 1.01 21.86
CA THR A 244 18.08 1.75 20.82
C THR A 244 17.29 1.70 19.51
N MET A 245 16.97 0.50 19.01
CA MET A 245 16.17 0.31 17.79
C MET A 245 14.78 0.94 17.90
N LEU A 246 14.12 0.79 19.05
CA LEU A 246 12.80 1.35 19.31
C LEU A 246 12.78 2.88 19.15
N ASN A 247 13.84 3.55 19.60
CA ASN A 247 13.95 5.01 19.60
C ASN A 247 14.61 5.60 18.33
N GLU A 248 15.21 4.77 17.46
CA GLU A 248 15.77 5.24 16.20
C GLU A 248 14.70 5.92 15.33
N PRO A 249 14.94 7.12 14.77
CA PRO A 249 13.98 7.81 13.92
C PRO A 249 13.56 6.96 12.72
N LEU A 250 12.28 7.04 12.28
CA LEU A 250 11.81 6.27 11.12
C LEU A 250 12.51 6.67 9.81
N PHE A 251 12.70 7.98 9.62
CA PHE A 251 13.34 8.53 8.44
C PHE A 251 14.85 8.69 8.66
N ILE A 252 15.60 8.53 7.59
CA ILE A 252 17.03 8.82 7.56
C ILE A 252 17.23 10.28 7.97
N ASN A 253 18.12 10.52 8.94
CA ASN A 253 18.38 11.84 9.53
C ASN A 253 17.15 12.52 10.16
N ASN A 254 16.11 11.76 10.52
CA ASN A 254 14.83 12.27 11.01
C ASN A 254 14.22 13.38 10.13
N ARG A 255 14.35 13.24 8.80
CA ARG A 255 13.84 14.22 7.82
C ARG A 255 12.98 13.53 6.76
N ILE A 256 11.81 14.10 6.51
CA ILE A 256 10.97 13.69 5.38
C ILE A 256 11.73 14.02 4.07
N PRO A 257 11.89 13.06 3.15
CA PRO A 257 12.50 13.32 1.85
C PRO A 257 11.76 14.40 1.05
N ASP A 258 12.49 15.25 0.33
CA ASP A 258 11.95 16.41 -0.41
C ASP A 258 10.86 16.03 -1.43
N TYR A 259 10.93 14.84 -2.03
CA TYR A 259 9.91 14.37 -2.96
C TYR A 259 8.57 14.03 -2.28
N LEU A 260 8.56 13.87 -0.96
CA LEU A 260 7.35 13.63 -0.18
C LEU A 260 6.77 14.90 0.44
N GLU A 261 7.45 16.03 0.39
CA GLU A 261 6.90 17.27 0.93
C GLU A 261 5.65 17.72 0.16
N ASP A 262 4.64 18.24 0.87
CA ASP A 262 3.41 18.72 0.24
C ASP A 262 3.69 19.80 -0.81
N GLN A 263 4.71 20.64 -0.59
CA GLN A 263 5.16 21.63 -1.58
C GLN A 263 5.65 20.98 -2.88
N SER A 264 6.30 19.81 -2.79
CA SER A 264 6.76 19.05 -3.95
C SER A 264 5.59 18.49 -4.77
N LEU A 265 4.59 17.96 -4.07
CA LEU A 265 3.36 17.47 -4.68
C LEU A 265 2.57 18.60 -5.33
N ILE A 266 2.45 19.76 -4.65
CA ILE A 266 1.82 20.96 -5.19
C ILE A 266 2.57 21.47 -6.43
N ARG A 267 3.92 21.48 -6.42
CA ARG A 267 4.72 21.86 -7.60
C ARG A 267 4.43 20.95 -8.78
N PHE A 268 4.41 19.63 -8.58
CA PHE A 268 4.08 18.67 -9.63
C PHE A 268 2.68 18.93 -10.20
N LEU A 269 1.67 19.06 -9.35
CA LEU A 269 0.30 19.39 -9.76
C LEU A 269 0.20 20.75 -10.44
N SER A 270 0.95 21.73 -9.98
CA SER A 270 0.97 23.08 -10.55
C SER A 270 1.51 23.09 -11.97
N ASN A 271 2.55 22.30 -12.24
CA ASN A 271 3.08 22.14 -13.59
C ASN A 271 2.02 21.59 -14.55
N ILE A 272 1.11 20.75 -14.06
CA ILE A 272 -0.02 20.20 -14.82
C ILE A 272 -1.14 21.24 -14.98
N PHE A 273 -1.59 21.87 -13.91
CA PHE A 273 -2.79 22.73 -13.98
C PHE A 273 -2.52 24.12 -14.57
N ASN A 274 -1.28 24.63 -14.46
CA ASN A 274 -0.99 26.00 -14.87
C ASN A 274 -0.80 26.17 -16.37
N GLN A 275 -0.26 25.18 -17.07
CA GLN A 275 -0.08 25.20 -18.53
C GLN A 275 -1.40 24.95 -19.31
N GLY A 276 -2.47 24.52 -18.63
CA GLY A 276 -3.79 24.30 -19.23
C GLY A 276 -3.94 22.92 -19.91
N PRO A 277 -5.17 22.49 -20.22
CA PRO A 277 -5.46 21.11 -20.64
C PRO A 277 -4.78 20.72 -21.96
N VAL A 278 -4.62 21.66 -22.90
CA VAL A 278 -4.00 21.40 -24.19
C VAL A 278 -2.51 21.09 -24.03
N LEU A 279 -1.76 21.94 -23.33
CA LEU A 279 -0.33 21.75 -23.12
C LEU A 279 -0.03 20.65 -22.11
N SER A 280 -0.96 20.33 -21.22
CA SER A 280 -0.81 19.24 -20.26
C SER A 280 -1.05 17.86 -20.84
N ARG A 281 -1.68 17.75 -22.00
CA ARG A 281 -1.88 16.45 -22.63
C ARG A 281 -0.53 15.89 -23.10
N ARG A 282 -0.17 14.70 -22.62
CA ARG A 282 1.06 13.97 -22.98
C ARG A 282 0.76 12.83 -23.96
N ARG A 283 -0.50 12.41 -24.00
CA ARG A 283 -1.07 11.43 -24.93
C ARG A 283 -1.29 12.06 -26.31
N CYS A 284 -0.71 11.50 -27.37
CA CYS A 284 -0.85 12.03 -28.72
C CYS A 284 -2.25 11.83 -29.31
N GLY A 285 -3.01 10.83 -28.82
CA GLY A 285 -4.39 10.58 -29.25
C GLY A 285 -4.55 10.18 -30.73
N LEU A 286 -3.48 9.74 -31.39
CA LEU A 286 -3.46 9.35 -32.80
C LEU A 286 -2.90 7.93 -32.99
N LEU A 287 -3.18 7.35 -34.15
CA LEU A 287 -2.61 6.08 -34.62
C LEU A 287 -2.69 4.96 -33.56
N PHE A 288 -1.54 4.34 -33.27
CA PHE A 288 -1.43 3.20 -32.37
C PHE A 288 -1.82 3.54 -30.92
N GLU A 289 -1.54 4.75 -30.44
CA GLU A 289 -1.91 5.15 -29.08
C GLU A 289 -3.44 5.18 -28.93
N LYS A 290 -4.13 5.79 -29.90
CA LYS A 290 -5.60 5.80 -29.93
C LYS A 290 -6.17 4.39 -30.04
N LYS A 291 -5.51 3.50 -30.79
CA LYS A 291 -5.89 2.09 -30.90
C LYS A 291 -5.81 1.40 -29.53
N VAL A 292 -4.70 1.57 -28.80
CA VAL A 292 -4.53 1.01 -27.45
C VAL A 292 -5.59 1.54 -26.48
N GLU A 293 -5.86 2.85 -26.47
CA GLU A 293 -6.92 3.43 -25.64
C GLU A 293 -8.29 2.85 -26.00
N THR A 294 -8.60 2.74 -27.29
CA THR A 294 -9.88 2.17 -27.77
C THR A 294 -10.04 0.70 -27.39
N GLU A 295 -8.99 -0.11 -27.53
CA GLU A 295 -8.99 -1.52 -27.14
C GLU A 295 -9.23 -1.69 -25.65
N LEU A 296 -8.60 -0.85 -24.81
CA LEU A 296 -8.84 -0.85 -23.38
C LEU A 296 -10.28 -0.44 -23.05
N ILE A 297 -10.78 0.65 -23.63
CA ILE A 297 -12.18 1.07 -23.46
C ILE A 297 -13.14 -0.07 -23.83
N ASN A 298 -12.89 -0.76 -24.94
CA ASN A 298 -13.72 -1.88 -25.38
C ASN A 298 -13.63 -3.07 -24.43
N TYR A 299 -12.43 -3.42 -23.96
CA TYR A 299 -12.24 -4.46 -22.95
C TYR A 299 -13.06 -4.16 -21.67
N HIS A 300 -13.00 -2.92 -21.18
CA HIS A 300 -13.75 -2.51 -19.99
C HIS A 300 -15.27 -2.49 -20.22
N LYS A 301 -15.75 -2.06 -21.40
CA LYS A 301 -17.17 -2.17 -21.78
C LYS A 301 -17.65 -3.62 -21.80
N ILE A 302 -16.84 -4.52 -22.37
CA ILE A 302 -17.15 -5.95 -22.43
C ILE A 302 -17.21 -6.50 -21.00
N ARG A 303 -16.18 -6.28 -20.17
CA ARG A 303 -16.11 -6.76 -18.79
C ARG A 303 -17.29 -6.29 -17.93
N SER A 304 -17.71 -5.05 -18.12
CA SER A 304 -18.82 -4.42 -17.40
C SER A 304 -20.20 -4.82 -17.92
N SER A 305 -20.28 -5.58 -19.03
CA SER A 305 -21.56 -6.05 -19.56
C SER A 305 -22.16 -7.16 -18.70
N PRO A 306 -23.50 -7.27 -18.62
CA PRO A 306 -24.18 -8.36 -17.93
C PRO A 306 -23.77 -9.75 -18.44
N VAL A 307 -23.40 -9.86 -19.73
CA VAL A 307 -22.97 -11.11 -20.37
C VAL A 307 -21.58 -11.53 -19.89
N SER A 308 -20.64 -10.59 -19.74
CA SER A 308 -19.32 -10.91 -19.17
C SER A 308 -19.38 -11.20 -17.68
N TYR A 309 -20.26 -10.54 -16.94
CA TYR A 309 -20.56 -10.91 -15.56
C TYR A 309 -21.12 -12.34 -15.47
N PHE A 310 -22.06 -12.69 -16.35
CA PHE A 310 -22.59 -14.06 -16.47
C PHE A 310 -21.48 -15.07 -16.81
N ASN A 311 -20.64 -14.79 -17.80
CA ASN A 311 -19.52 -15.66 -18.19
C ASN A 311 -18.43 -15.79 -17.10
N TYR A 312 -18.15 -14.71 -16.36
CA TYR A 312 -17.27 -14.77 -15.20
C TYR A 312 -17.86 -15.65 -14.09
N MET A 313 -19.15 -15.48 -13.79
CA MET A 313 -19.84 -16.30 -12.79
C MET A 313 -19.89 -17.78 -13.19
N THR A 314 -20.16 -18.10 -14.46
CA THR A 314 -20.13 -19.49 -14.95
C THR A 314 -18.72 -20.07 -14.86
N SER A 315 -17.67 -19.34 -15.26
CA SER A 315 -16.29 -19.83 -15.15
C SER A 315 -15.84 -20.10 -13.71
N LYS A 316 -16.31 -19.31 -12.73
CA LYS A 316 -16.07 -19.55 -11.30
C LYS A 316 -16.84 -20.77 -10.77
N VAL A 317 -18.06 -21.00 -11.25
CA VAL A 317 -18.85 -22.22 -10.93
C VAL A 317 -18.15 -23.45 -11.50
N PHE A 318 -17.66 -23.41 -12.74
CA PHE A 318 -16.91 -24.49 -13.37
C PHE A 318 -15.56 -24.76 -12.67
N ALA A 319 -14.83 -23.71 -12.28
CA ALA A 319 -13.59 -23.85 -11.52
C ALA A 319 -13.81 -24.45 -10.12
N LYS A 320 -14.97 -24.16 -9.50
CA LYS A 320 -15.37 -24.75 -8.21
C LYS A 320 -15.80 -26.22 -8.38
N ALA A 321 -16.51 -26.56 -9.46
CA ALA A 321 -16.91 -27.92 -9.80
C ALA A 321 -15.72 -28.84 -10.12
N ASN A 322 -14.71 -28.33 -10.85
CA ASN A 322 -13.49 -29.11 -11.15
C ASN A 322 -12.63 -29.39 -9.91
N ARG A 323 -12.73 -28.60 -8.84
CA ARG A 323 -12.10 -28.90 -7.55
C ARG A 323 -12.74 -30.08 -6.80
N PHE A 324 -14.00 -30.44 -7.11
CA PHE A 324 -14.66 -31.61 -6.52
C PHE A 324 -14.45 -32.90 -7.32
N LEU A 325 -14.08 -32.79 -8.60
CA LEU A 325 -13.90 -33.95 -9.49
C LEU A 325 -12.47 -34.51 -9.51
N VAL A 326 -11.49 -33.83 -8.91
CA VAL A 326 -10.11 -34.32 -8.78
C VAL A 326 -9.78 -34.60 -7.31
N ARG A 327 -10.33 -35.68 -6.77
CA ARG A 327 -9.69 -36.42 -5.67
C ARG A 327 -9.08 -37.69 -6.28
N PRO A 328 -7.76 -37.93 -6.16
CA PRO A 328 -7.20 -39.21 -6.55
C PRO A 328 -7.74 -40.28 -5.60
N ASN A 329 -8.41 -41.29 -6.14
CA ASN A 329 -8.65 -42.55 -5.44
C ASN A 329 -7.28 -43.24 -5.24
N SER A 330 -6.60 -42.97 -4.13
CA SER A 330 -5.48 -43.78 -3.68
C SER A 330 -6.00 -44.89 -2.76
N MET A 331 -6.49 -45.98 -3.36
CA MET A 331 -6.45 -47.29 -2.73
C MET A 331 -6.05 -48.31 -3.80
N ALA A 332 -4.78 -48.67 -3.83
CA ALA A 332 -4.30 -49.90 -4.43
C ALA A 332 -3.76 -50.79 -3.30
N PRO A 333 -4.18 -52.05 -3.20
CA PRO A 333 -3.81 -52.94 -2.10
C PRO A 333 -2.35 -53.39 -2.24
N LYS A 334 -1.65 -53.46 -1.11
CA LYS A 334 -0.34 -54.12 -1.01
C LYS A 334 -0.50 -55.61 -1.31
N ILE A 335 0.13 -56.07 -2.38
CA ILE A 335 0.36 -57.49 -2.64
C ILE A 335 1.63 -57.87 -1.86
N ILE A 336 1.48 -58.91 -1.02
CA ILE A 336 2.54 -59.58 -0.29
C ILE A 336 3.31 -60.46 -1.29
N GLY A 337 4.64 -60.32 -1.30
CA GLY A 337 5.59 -61.16 -2.04
C GLY A 337 6.98 -60.93 -1.48
#